data_AF-A0A367IEC8-F1
#
_entry.id   AF-A0A367IEC8-F1
#
_cell.length_a   1.000
_cell.length_b   1.000
_cell.length_c   1.000
_cell.angle_alpha   90.00
_cell.angle_beta   90.00
_cell.angle_gamma   90.00
#
_symmetry.space_group_name_H-M   'P 1'
#
loop_
_entity.id
_entity.type
_entity.pdbx_description
1 polymer ?
#
loop_
_entity_poly.entity_id
_entity_poly.type
_entity_poly.pdbx_seq_one_letter_code
_entity_poly.pdbx_strand_id
1 'polypeptide(L)'
;LMGLQEAGRLAEEQRTRERIAQERREALSTARERFKGSLHIEDLEGDLERTWYALKNRSISKDESVGLREVSEELMAMALDSGVEKGEARAEAQVTALVSALFLTNRGYTELSQEPGRNGKVNLVPLWGGDESFSELTAKLHPEEVKGVRFNE
;
A
#
# COMPACT_ATOMS: atom_id res chain seq x y z
N LEU A 1 -9.84 23.63 -40.02
CA LEU A 1 -8.50 23.03 -39.72
C LEU A 1 -8.14 23.03 -38.23
N MET A 2 -9.05 23.36 -37.30
CA MET A 2 -8.76 23.40 -35.84
C MET A 2 -8.77 22.01 -35.14
N GLY A 3 -9.45 21.00 -35.68
CA GLY A 3 -9.58 19.69 -35.00
C GLY A 3 -8.31 18.83 -34.97
N LEU A 4 -7.41 18.96 -35.95
CA LEU A 4 -6.15 18.22 -36.00
C LEU A 4 -5.12 18.74 -34.98
N GLN A 5 -5.11 20.05 -34.75
CA GLN A 5 -4.17 20.70 -33.83
C GLN A 5 -4.57 20.44 -32.37
N GLU A 6 -5.87 20.40 -32.09
CA GLU A 6 -6.43 20.06 -30.78
C GLU A 6 -6.27 18.56 -30.45
N ALA A 7 -6.48 17.68 -31.44
CA ALA A 7 -6.20 16.25 -31.30
C ALA A 7 -4.71 15.96 -31.06
N GLY A 8 -3.80 16.71 -31.69
CA GLY A 8 -2.36 16.61 -31.45
C GLY A 8 -1.98 16.98 -30.01
N ARG A 9 -2.56 18.07 -29.48
CA ARG A 9 -2.33 18.52 -28.10
C ARG A 9 -2.84 17.51 -27.07
N LEU A 10 -4.01 16.91 -27.32
CA LEU A 10 -4.58 15.84 -26.48
C LEU A 10 -3.73 14.57 -26.51
N ALA A 11 -3.19 14.20 -27.67
CA ALA A 11 -2.31 13.04 -27.79
C ALA A 11 -0.98 13.24 -27.04
N GLU A 12 -0.42 14.45 -27.06
CA GLU A 12 0.79 14.78 -26.29
C GLU A 12 0.55 14.80 -24.78
N GLU A 13 -0.58 15.34 -24.33
CA GLU A 13 -0.96 15.29 -22.91
C GLU A 13 -1.11 13.84 -22.42
N GLN A 14 -1.75 12.96 -23.21
CA GLN A 14 -1.88 11.55 -22.87
C GLN A 14 -0.53 10.83 -22.81
N ARG A 15 0.33 11.01 -23.82
CA ARG A 15 1.70 10.45 -23.82
C ARG A 15 2.52 10.91 -22.62
N THR A 16 2.36 12.19 -22.24
CA THR A 16 3.05 12.74 -21.08
C THR A 16 2.56 12.09 -19.78
N ARG A 17 1.25 11.87 -19.64
CA ARG A 17 0.67 11.14 -18.49
C ARG A 17 1.15 9.71 -18.41
N GLU A 18 1.15 8.99 -19.53
CA GLU A 18 1.63 7.61 -19.61
C GLU A 18 3.11 7.51 -19.26
N ARG A 19 3.94 8.42 -19.76
CA ARG A 19 5.37 8.47 -19.43
C ARG A 19 5.60 8.70 -17.94
N ILE A 20 4.87 9.63 -17.32
CA ILE A 20 4.97 9.88 -15.86
C ILE A 20 4.53 8.64 -15.07
N ALA A 21 3.45 7.97 -15.48
CA ALA A 21 2.99 6.74 -14.84
C ALA A 21 4.04 5.62 -14.96
N GLN A 22 4.70 5.50 -16.12
CA GLN A 22 5.76 4.54 -16.35
C GLN A 22 7.01 4.83 -15.51
N GLU A 23 7.50 6.07 -15.51
CA GLU A 23 8.65 6.50 -14.70
C GLU A 23 8.39 6.26 -13.20
N ARG A 24 7.16 6.49 -12.74
CA ARG A 24 6.76 6.15 -11.36
C ARG A 24 6.83 4.64 -11.11
N ARG A 25 6.28 3.81 -12.00
CA ARG A 25 6.34 2.34 -11.89
C ARG A 25 7.79 1.83 -11.83
N GLU A 26 8.68 2.37 -12.65
CA GLU A 26 10.10 1.97 -12.70
C GLU A 26 10.88 2.41 -11.46
N ALA A 27 10.67 3.65 -10.99
CA ALA A 27 11.24 4.13 -9.74
C ALA A 27 10.77 3.28 -8.54
N LEU A 28 9.51 2.86 -8.55
CA LEU A 28 8.92 1.98 -7.54
C LEU A 28 9.47 0.55 -7.59
N SER A 29 9.65 -0.02 -8.79
CA SER A 29 10.32 -1.32 -8.97
C SER A 29 11.74 -1.27 -8.41
N THR A 30 12.49 -0.22 -8.73
CA THR A 30 13.86 0.00 -8.25
C THR A 30 13.89 0.15 -6.73
N ALA A 31 12.93 0.89 -6.15
CA ALA A 31 12.80 1.02 -4.71
C ALA A 31 12.50 -0.34 -4.06
N ARG A 32 11.56 -1.11 -4.62
CA ARG A 32 11.19 -2.46 -4.15
C ARG A 32 12.40 -3.40 -4.14
N GLU A 33 13.23 -3.39 -5.18
CA GLU A 33 14.47 -4.18 -5.24
C GLU A 33 15.49 -3.75 -4.18
N ARG A 34 15.64 -2.44 -3.95
CA ARG A 34 16.52 -1.91 -2.89
C ARG A 34 16.05 -2.29 -1.49
N PHE A 35 14.75 -2.25 -1.23
CA PHE A 35 14.19 -2.63 0.07
C PHE A 35 14.21 -4.14 0.30
N LYS A 36 14.06 -4.96 -0.75
CA LYS A 36 14.14 -6.44 -0.70
C LYS A 36 15.48 -6.95 -0.16
N GLY A 37 16.57 -6.20 -0.33
CA GLY A 37 17.90 -6.57 0.17
C GLY A 37 18.23 -6.10 1.59
N SER A 38 17.45 -5.17 2.17
CA SER A 38 17.75 -4.57 3.49
C SER A 38 16.79 -5.00 4.61
N LEU A 39 15.64 -5.57 4.27
CA LEU A 39 14.68 -6.11 5.23
C LEU A 39 14.81 -7.65 5.27
N HIS A 40 15.56 -8.17 6.22
CA HIS A 40 15.20 -9.46 6.80
C HIS A 40 14.01 -9.21 7.73
N ILE A 41 12.79 -9.31 7.21
CA ILE A 41 11.56 -9.41 7.99
C ILE A 41 10.90 -10.72 7.56
N GLU A 42 10.74 -11.63 8.51
CA GLU A 42 10.48 -13.05 8.29
C GLU A 42 9.10 -13.34 7.67
N ASP A 43 8.20 -12.35 7.59
CA ASP A 43 6.88 -12.46 6.93
C ASP A 43 6.31 -11.09 6.49
N LEU A 44 6.92 -10.48 5.47
CA LEU A 44 6.45 -9.19 4.93
C LEU A 44 5.00 -9.27 4.44
N GLU A 45 4.57 -10.36 3.80
CA GLU A 45 3.19 -10.46 3.32
C GLU A 45 2.18 -10.56 4.46
N GLY A 46 2.49 -11.31 5.52
CA GLY A 46 1.64 -11.32 6.71
C GLY A 46 1.56 -9.95 7.38
N ASP A 47 2.63 -9.15 7.35
CA ASP A 47 2.59 -7.76 7.83
C ASP A 47 1.68 -6.87 6.97
N LEU A 48 1.71 -7.04 5.65
CA LEU A 48 0.81 -6.32 4.73
C LEU A 48 -0.65 -6.72 4.97
N GLU A 49 -0.91 -8.02 5.11
CA GLU A 49 -2.24 -8.57 5.37
C GLU A 49 -2.80 -8.06 6.70
N ARG A 50 -2.04 -8.17 7.80
CA ARG A 50 -2.44 -7.67 9.13
C ARG A 50 -2.72 -6.17 9.10
N THR A 51 -1.86 -5.39 8.44
CA THR A 51 -2.05 -3.94 8.32
C THR A 51 -3.29 -3.59 7.51
N TRP A 52 -3.56 -4.33 6.44
CA TRP A 52 -4.76 -4.13 5.63
C TRP A 52 -6.04 -4.43 6.42
N TYR A 53 -6.07 -5.53 7.17
CA TYR A 53 -7.21 -5.84 8.06
C TYR A 53 -7.36 -4.82 9.19
N ALA A 54 -6.26 -4.37 9.81
CA ALA A 54 -6.29 -3.32 10.81
C ALA A 54 -6.90 -2.01 10.27
N LEU A 55 -6.53 -1.62 9.04
CA LEU A 55 -7.14 -0.49 8.35
C LEU A 55 -8.63 -0.72 8.09
N LYS A 56 -9.01 -1.88 7.55
CA LYS A 56 -10.39 -2.24 7.23
C LYS A 56 -11.31 -2.27 8.45
N ASN A 57 -10.83 -2.79 9.57
CA ASN A 57 -11.58 -2.84 10.83
C ASN A 57 -11.85 -1.45 11.41
N ARG A 58 -10.95 -0.49 11.12
CA ARG A 58 -11.07 0.90 11.57
C ARG A 58 -11.86 1.77 10.60
N SER A 59 -11.92 1.40 9.32
CA SER A 59 -12.77 2.06 8.33
C SER A 59 -14.20 1.51 8.39
N ILE A 60 -15.17 2.30 8.81
CA ILE A 60 -16.59 1.90 8.86
C ILE A 60 -17.18 1.88 7.44
N SER A 61 -16.67 2.73 6.53
CA SER A 61 -17.04 2.74 5.12
C SER A 61 -15.85 2.79 4.17
N LYS A 62 -16.08 2.38 2.91
CA LYS A 62 -15.21 2.72 1.79
C LYS A 62 -15.06 4.24 1.76
N ASP A 63 -13.83 4.74 1.59
CA ASP A 63 -13.47 6.16 1.60
C ASP A 63 -13.37 6.85 2.98
N GLU A 64 -13.57 6.14 4.09
CA GLU A 64 -13.28 6.71 5.41
C GLU A 64 -11.76 6.75 5.67
N SER A 65 -11.30 7.92 6.10
CA SER A 65 -9.90 8.19 6.38
C SER A 65 -9.54 7.76 7.80
N VAL A 66 -8.56 6.86 7.92
CA VAL A 66 -8.06 6.33 9.19
C VAL A 66 -6.64 6.85 9.42
N GLY A 67 -6.34 7.34 10.61
CA GLY A 67 -4.98 7.77 10.93
C GLY A 67 -4.01 6.60 11.00
N LEU A 68 -2.78 6.78 10.48
CA LEU A 68 -1.72 5.77 10.60
C LEU A 68 -1.46 5.36 12.06
N ARG A 69 -1.61 6.32 12.99
CA ARG A 69 -1.52 6.06 14.43
C ARG A 69 -2.57 5.05 14.91
N GLU A 70 -3.79 5.16 14.44
CA GLU A 70 -4.89 4.26 14.81
C GLU A 70 -4.63 2.84 14.28
N VAL A 71 -4.10 2.73 13.06
CA VAL A 71 -3.65 1.44 12.50
C VAL A 71 -2.50 0.84 13.32
N SER A 72 -1.51 1.65 13.72
CA SER A 72 -0.43 1.15 14.59
C SER A 72 -0.91 0.75 15.98
N GLU A 73 -1.91 1.43 16.54
CA GLU A 73 -2.51 1.08 17.83
C GLU A 73 -3.23 -0.28 17.74
N GLU A 74 -3.89 -0.57 16.62
CA GLU A 74 -4.51 -1.87 16.33
C GLU A 74 -3.47 -3.00 16.22
N LEU A 75 -2.39 -2.79 15.46
CA LEU A 75 -1.30 -3.77 15.33
C LEU A 75 -0.59 -4.02 16.67
N MET A 76 -0.41 -2.97 17.47
CA MET A 76 0.14 -3.08 18.82
C MET A 76 -0.76 -3.94 19.71
N ALA A 77 -2.08 -3.77 19.65
CA ALA A 77 -3.03 -4.60 20.40
C ALA A 77 -2.92 -6.09 20.01
N MET A 78 -2.84 -6.39 18.71
CA MET A 78 -2.64 -7.76 18.21
C MET A 78 -1.33 -8.38 18.70
N ALA A 79 -0.24 -7.61 18.73
CA ALA A 79 1.06 -8.07 19.22
C ALA A 79 1.03 -8.35 20.74
N LEU A 80 0.37 -7.47 21.52
CA LEU A 80 0.18 -7.66 22.96
C LEU A 80 -0.63 -8.93 23.26
N ASP A 81 -1.71 -9.17 22.52
CA ASP A 81 -2.54 -10.38 22.66
C ASP A 81 -1.76 -11.66 22.33
N SER A 82 -0.73 -11.54 21.49
CA SER A 82 0.19 -12.63 21.12
C SER A 82 1.33 -12.83 22.14
N GLY A 83 1.39 -12.01 23.20
CA GLY A 83 2.36 -12.13 24.29
C GLY A 83 3.64 -11.31 24.13
N VAL A 84 3.71 -10.41 23.15
CA VAL A 84 4.87 -9.51 22.96
C VAL A 84 4.92 -8.47 24.08
N GLU A 85 6.12 -8.06 24.50
CA GLU A 85 6.31 -7.02 25.51
C GLU A 85 5.80 -5.66 24.99
N LYS A 86 5.27 -4.81 25.88
CA LYS A 86 4.59 -3.58 25.48
C LYS A 86 5.47 -2.55 24.77
N GLY A 87 6.72 -2.37 25.22
CA GLY A 87 7.68 -1.48 24.58
C GLY A 87 8.06 -1.96 23.18
N GLU A 88 8.36 -3.26 23.06
CA GLU A 88 8.64 -3.93 21.79
C GLU A 88 7.46 -3.86 20.82
N ALA A 89 6.27 -4.28 21.26
CA ALA A 89 5.03 -4.22 20.48
C ALA A 89 4.73 -2.81 19.95
N ARG A 90 4.98 -1.78 20.76
CA ARG A 90 4.78 -0.38 20.34
C ARG A 90 5.74 0.03 19.23
N ALA A 91 7.03 -0.28 19.37
CA ALA A 91 8.04 0.11 18.39
C ALA A 91 7.83 -0.64 17.07
N GLU A 92 7.60 -1.95 17.14
CA GLU A 92 7.37 -2.79 15.97
C GLU A 92 6.08 -2.41 15.23
N ALA A 93 4.98 -2.18 15.95
CA ALA A 93 3.72 -1.80 15.33
C ALA A 93 3.80 -0.46 14.58
N GLN A 94 4.56 0.52 15.08
CA GLN A 94 4.75 1.80 14.40
C GLN A 94 5.55 1.65 13.10
N VAL A 95 6.65 0.89 13.15
CA VAL A 95 7.49 0.64 11.96
C VAL A 95 6.71 -0.19 10.94
N THR A 96 6.05 -1.25 11.39
CA THR A 96 5.23 -2.14 10.54
C THR A 96 4.09 -1.36 9.88
N ALA A 97 3.31 -0.60 10.64
CA ALA A 97 2.22 0.20 10.06
C ALA A 97 2.73 1.16 8.98
N LEU A 98 3.86 1.84 9.22
CA LEU A 98 4.42 2.79 8.26
C LEU A 98 4.93 2.10 6.99
N VAL A 99 5.73 1.04 7.13
CA VAL A 99 6.29 0.31 5.98
C VAL A 99 5.17 -0.33 5.19
N SER A 100 4.26 -1.04 5.85
CA SER A 100 3.12 -1.69 5.22
C SER A 100 2.20 -0.70 4.53
N ALA A 101 1.92 0.47 5.12
CA ALA A 101 1.18 1.55 4.48
C ALA A 101 1.78 1.94 3.12
N LEU A 102 3.10 2.14 3.05
CA LEU A 102 3.78 2.50 1.80
C LEU A 102 3.66 1.40 0.75
N PHE A 103 3.81 0.13 1.15
CA PHE A 103 3.65 -1.01 0.24
C PHE A 103 2.21 -1.18 -0.24
N LEU A 104 1.23 -1.08 0.66
CA LEU A 104 -0.19 -1.15 0.34
C LEU A 104 -0.61 -0.01 -0.59
N THR A 105 -0.08 1.21 -0.39
CA THR A 105 -0.31 2.33 -1.31
C THR A 105 0.30 2.07 -2.67
N ASN A 106 1.55 1.61 -2.71
CA ASN A 106 2.21 1.28 -3.96
C ASN A 106 1.47 0.19 -4.74
N ARG A 107 0.88 -0.79 -4.05
CA ARG A 107 0.14 -1.89 -4.64
C ARG A 107 -1.34 -1.57 -4.93
N GLY A 108 -1.80 -0.36 -4.62
CA GLY A 108 -3.16 0.09 -4.94
C GLY A 108 -4.25 -0.42 -3.99
N TYR A 109 -3.90 -0.84 -2.76
CA TYR A 109 -4.90 -1.21 -1.74
C TYR A 109 -5.46 0.00 -1.00
N THR A 110 -4.63 1.02 -0.80
CA THR A 110 -4.96 2.22 -0.01
C THR A 110 -4.37 3.48 -0.61
N GLU A 111 -4.97 4.62 -0.34
CA GLU A 111 -4.38 5.93 -0.58
C GLU A 111 -3.77 6.46 0.72
N LEU A 112 -2.52 6.96 0.64
CA LEU A 112 -1.82 7.59 1.75
C LEU A 112 -1.73 9.10 1.53
N SER A 113 -2.10 9.87 2.55
CA SER A 113 -1.97 11.33 2.56
C SER A 113 -1.34 11.80 3.87
N GLN A 114 -0.68 12.96 3.82
CA GLN A 114 -0.13 13.63 5.00
C GLN A 114 -0.58 15.08 5.02
N GLU A 115 -1.07 15.54 6.17
CA GLU A 115 -1.38 16.95 6.37
C GLU A 115 -0.12 17.83 6.21
N PRO A 116 -0.26 19.13 5.86
CA PRO A 116 0.89 20.01 5.69
C PRO A 116 1.77 20.12 6.96
N GLY A 117 3.09 20.21 6.74
CA GLY A 117 4.09 20.36 7.79
C GLY A 117 4.92 19.10 8.04
N ARG A 118 6.10 19.26 8.65
CA ARG A 118 7.10 18.18 8.82
C ARG A 118 6.58 16.95 9.58
N ASN A 119 5.54 17.12 10.41
CA ASN A 119 4.91 16.08 11.23
C ASN A 119 3.38 16.09 11.07
N GLY A 120 2.87 16.46 9.89
CA GLY A 120 1.43 16.41 9.64
C GLY A 120 0.88 15.00 9.84
N LYS A 121 -0.39 14.90 10.26
CA LYS A 121 -1.04 13.61 10.48
C LYS A 121 -1.03 12.81 9.19
N VAL A 122 -0.57 11.56 9.27
CA VAL A 122 -0.63 10.61 8.16
C VAL A 122 -1.95 9.87 8.23
N ASN A 123 -2.67 9.85 7.12
CA ASN A 123 -3.96 9.20 7.00
C ASN A 123 -3.95 8.21 5.83
N LEU A 124 -4.73 7.15 5.98
CA LEU A 124 -4.92 6.05 5.04
C LEU A 124 -6.40 5.95 4.69
N VAL A 125 -6.68 5.76 3.40
CA VAL A 125 -8.04 5.53 2.90
C VAL A 125 -8.05 4.19 2.17
N PRO A 126 -8.87 3.20 2.56
CA PRO A 126 -8.96 1.95 1.84
C PRO A 126 -9.67 2.16 0.49
N LEU A 127 -9.05 1.73 -0.60
CA LEU A 127 -9.63 1.84 -1.95
C LEU A 127 -10.69 0.75 -2.22
N TRP A 128 -10.76 -0.27 -1.35
CA TRP A 128 -11.57 -1.47 -1.51
C TRP A 128 -12.45 -1.73 -0.29
N GLY A 129 -13.77 -1.68 -0.52
CA GLY A 129 -14.79 -1.69 0.54
C GLY A 129 -15.55 -3.01 0.68
N GLY A 130 -15.47 -3.93 -0.29
CA GLY A 130 -16.25 -5.17 -0.29
C GLY A 130 -15.74 -6.24 0.67
N ASP A 131 -16.39 -7.40 0.63
CA ASP A 131 -16.09 -8.58 1.45
C ASP A 131 -14.90 -9.42 0.90
N GLU A 132 -14.18 -8.89 -0.10
CA GLU A 132 -12.99 -9.52 -0.68
C GLU A 132 -11.92 -9.64 0.41
N SER A 133 -11.37 -10.85 0.60
CA SER A 133 -10.20 -11.07 1.47
C SER A 133 -8.93 -10.43 0.89
N PHE A 134 -7.89 -10.30 1.73
CA PHE A 134 -6.59 -9.78 1.28
C PHE A 134 -6.03 -10.61 0.11
N SER A 135 -6.11 -11.95 0.20
CA SER A 135 -5.63 -12.85 -0.84
C SER A 135 -6.40 -12.69 -2.16
N GLU A 136 -7.73 -12.63 -2.11
CA GLU A 136 -8.57 -12.44 -3.30
C GLU A 136 -8.29 -11.10 -3.98
N LEU A 137 -8.17 -10.04 -3.19
CA LEU A 137 -7.82 -8.71 -3.70
C LEU A 137 -6.41 -8.69 -4.29
N THR A 138 -5.47 -9.39 -3.68
CA THR A 138 -4.11 -9.56 -4.21
C THR A 138 -4.10 -10.28 -5.56
N ALA A 139 -4.84 -11.37 -5.69
CA ALA A 139 -4.96 -12.10 -6.95
C ALA A 139 -5.58 -11.25 -8.07
N LYS A 140 -6.49 -10.34 -7.71
CA LYS A 140 -7.14 -9.40 -8.64
C LYS A 140 -6.22 -8.26 -9.08
N LEU A 141 -5.47 -7.66 -8.14
CA LEU A 141 -4.61 -6.50 -8.41
C LEU A 141 -3.25 -6.90 -8.99
N HIS A 142 -2.72 -8.03 -8.55
CA HIS A 142 -1.37 -8.51 -8.86
C HIS A 142 -1.41 -9.97 -9.36
N PRO A 143 -2.13 -10.27 -10.47
CA PRO A 143 -2.34 -11.64 -10.93
C PRO A 143 -1.05 -12.39 -11.30
N GLU A 144 0.01 -11.68 -11.66
CA GLU A 144 1.32 -12.28 -11.98
C GLU A 144 2.11 -12.71 -10.74
N GLU A 145 1.85 -12.11 -9.57
CA GLU A 145 2.48 -12.51 -8.31
C GLU A 145 1.91 -13.86 -7.80
N VAL A 146 0.67 -14.18 -8.18
CA VAL A 146 0.02 -15.46 -7.87
C VAL A 146 0.41 -16.57 -8.86
N LYS A 147 0.71 -16.22 -10.12
CA LYS A 147 1.12 -17.18 -11.17
C LYS A 147 2.60 -17.58 -11.11
N GLY A 148 3.34 -17.11 -10.10
CA GLY A 148 4.77 -17.38 -9.90
C GLY A 148 5.15 -18.84 -9.63
N VAL A 149 4.21 -19.77 -9.47
CA VAL A 149 4.50 -21.21 -9.55
C VAL A 149 4.44 -21.63 -11.02
N ARG A 150 5.53 -21.38 -11.76
CA ARG A 150 5.74 -22.07 -13.03
C ARG A 150 5.97 -23.55 -12.73
N PHE A 151 5.02 -24.38 -13.13
CA PHE A 151 5.28 -25.78 -13.42
C PHE A 151 6.38 -25.81 -14.50
N ASN A 152 7.56 -26.30 -14.16
CA ASN A 152 8.52 -26.70 -15.17
C ASN A 152 7.95 -27.93 -15.89
N GLU A 153 7.89 -27.85 -17.21
CA GLU A 153 7.62 -28.96 -18.12
C GLU A 153 8.60 -30.13 -17.91
#